data_AF-A0A9E6F6M8-F1
#
_entry.id   AF-A0A9E6F6M8-F1
#
_cell.length_a   1.000
_cell.length_b   1.000
_cell.length_c   1.000
_cell.angle_alpha   90.00
_cell.angle_beta   90.00
_cell.angle_gamma   90.00
#
_symmetry.space_group_name_H-M   'P 1'
#
loop_
_entity.id
_entity.type
_entity.pdbx_description
1 polymer ?
#
loop_
_entity_poly.entity_id
_entity_poly.type
_entity_poly.pdbx_seq_one_letter_code
_entity_poly.pdbx_strand_id
1 'polypeptide(L)'
;MNVHRQNGLMTHGSDDERQHPSGSDPALRSSERAAIFVASLLIMTIGVSGIIEGAYLLFKTGILVEEKGLDSATVMMIGGLSLFTGLLQAACALGTIRLLHVAWKLAFLTTLIFLVNSGFGAYVFYGSPFSFGSVLHLIATLLIFLLLFKARTLFKASPDREIQLNA
;
A
#
# COMPACT_ATOMS: atom_id res chain seq x y z
N MET A 1 34.11 75.33 -5.40
CA MET A 1 34.59 74.54 -6.55
C MET A 1 34.51 73.07 -6.19
N ASN A 2 34.00 72.27 -7.11
CA ASN A 2 33.81 70.81 -7.12
C ASN A 2 32.62 70.21 -6.34
N VAL A 3 31.53 70.20 -7.10
CA VAL A 3 30.37 69.31 -7.10
C VAL A 3 30.82 67.84 -7.31
N HIS A 4 30.30 66.90 -6.53
CA HIS A 4 29.78 65.64 -7.08
C HIS A 4 28.75 64.99 -6.16
N ARG A 5 27.50 65.06 -6.61
CA ARG A 5 26.37 64.21 -6.24
C ARG A 5 26.25 63.13 -7.34
N GLN A 6 25.67 61.99 -6.98
CA GLN A 6 25.15 60.87 -7.79
C GLN A 6 26.06 59.66 -8.04
N ASN A 7 25.60 58.50 -7.57
CA ASN A 7 25.20 57.29 -8.33
C ASN A 7 25.13 56.14 -7.31
N GLY A 8 24.07 55.34 -7.15
CA GLY A 8 23.18 54.82 -8.16
C GLY A 8 23.58 53.37 -8.46
N LEU A 9 22.67 52.44 -8.13
CA LEU A 9 22.51 51.10 -8.72
C LEU A 9 23.44 49.92 -8.33
N MET A 10 22.74 48.79 -8.23
CA MET A 10 23.15 47.41 -8.04
C MET A 10 24.30 46.94 -8.94
N THR A 11 25.15 46.06 -8.40
CA THR A 11 25.78 45.00 -9.20
C THR A 11 25.76 43.67 -8.44
N HIS A 12 25.29 42.66 -9.16
CA HIS A 12 25.33 41.24 -8.86
C HIS A 12 26.73 40.78 -8.43
N GLY A 13 26.81 40.16 -7.24
CA GLY A 13 27.87 39.19 -6.93
C GLY A 13 27.32 37.79 -7.15
N SER A 14 27.44 37.31 -8.37
CA SER A 14 27.28 35.92 -8.76
C SER A 14 28.53 35.12 -8.37
N ASP A 15 28.28 33.90 -7.88
CA ASP A 15 29.13 32.73 -8.02
C ASP A 15 30.51 32.73 -7.33
N ASP A 16 30.56 32.05 -6.17
CA ASP A 16 31.63 31.06 -6.00
C ASP A 16 31.08 29.84 -5.25
N GLU A 17 30.69 28.89 -6.09
CA GLU A 17 30.29 27.53 -5.79
C GLU A 17 31.36 26.82 -4.95
N ARG A 18 31.06 26.61 -3.66
CA ARG A 18 31.49 25.36 -3.02
C ARG A 18 30.40 24.32 -3.21
N GLN A 19 30.31 23.85 -4.46
CA GLN A 19 29.77 22.55 -4.78
C GLN A 19 30.46 21.52 -3.85
N HIS A 20 29.68 20.97 -2.92
CA HIS A 20 29.95 19.66 -2.35
C HIS A 20 29.24 18.65 -3.26
N PRO A 21 29.94 17.90 -4.13
CA PRO A 21 29.33 16.82 -4.87
C PRO A 21 29.41 15.55 -4.00
N SER A 22 28.32 15.22 -3.32
CA SER A 22 28.06 13.95 -2.64
C SER A 22 26.71 14.10 -1.94
N GLY A 23 25.57 13.66 -2.47
CA GLY A 23 25.29 12.30 -2.91
C GLY A 23 24.14 11.77 -2.05
N SER A 24 22.98 11.57 -2.67
CA SER A 24 21.69 11.10 -2.13
C SER A 24 20.75 12.17 -1.53
N ASP A 25 19.64 12.38 -2.24
CA ASP A 25 18.47 13.16 -1.85
C ASP A 25 17.93 12.73 -0.45
N PRO A 26 17.87 13.61 0.56
CA PRO A 26 17.40 13.24 1.90
C PRO A 26 15.91 12.86 1.92
N ALA A 27 15.14 13.32 0.94
CA ALA A 27 13.72 13.01 0.80
C ALA A 27 13.43 11.55 0.40
N LEU A 28 14.41 10.84 -0.20
CA LEU A 28 14.30 9.43 -0.59
C LEU A 28 14.64 8.45 0.56
N ARG A 29 15.22 8.91 1.68
CA ARG A 29 15.77 8.05 2.75
C ARG A 29 15.01 8.07 4.08
N SER A 30 13.79 8.62 4.16
CA SER A 30 13.03 8.51 5.42
C SER A 30 12.59 7.07 5.66
N SER A 31 12.87 6.53 6.85
CA SER A 31 12.47 5.16 7.23
C SER A 31 10.96 4.92 7.08
N GLU A 32 10.16 5.99 7.16
CA GLU A 32 8.72 5.96 6.94
C GLU A 32 8.35 5.74 5.47
N ARG A 33 9.03 6.37 4.51
CA ARG A 33 8.78 6.12 3.07
C ARG A 33 9.17 4.70 2.66
N ALA A 34 10.28 4.20 3.19
CA ALA A 34 10.66 2.81 3.01
C ALA A 34 9.59 1.86 3.60
N ALA A 35 9.06 2.17 4.79
CA ALA A 35 7.98 1.39 5.39
C ALA A 35 6.70 1.40 4.54
N ILE A 36 6.30 2.54 3.97
CA ILE A 36 5.16 2.60 3.03
C ILE A 36 5.41 1.76 1.79
N PHE A 37 6.59 1.87 1.21
CA PHE A 37 6.92 1.10 0.02
C PHE A 37 6.83 -0.40 0.28
N VAL A 38 7.45 -0.88 1.37
CA VAL A 38 7.38 -2.29 1.76
C VAL A 38 5.95 -2.72 2.11
N ALA A 39 5.20 -1.90 2.85
CA ALA A 39 3.80 -2.19 3.16
C ALA A 39 2.96 -2.31 1.87
N SER A 40 3.13 -1.37 0.94
CA SER A 40 2.39 -1.35 -0.32
C SER A 40 2.74 -2.56 -1.20
N LEU A 41 4.01 -2.97 -1.21
CA LEU A 41 4.42 -4.21 -1.88
C LEU A 41 3.75 -5.43 -1.27
N LEU A 42 3.73 -5.55 0.06
CA LEU A 42 3.06 -6.67 0.74
C LEU A 42 1.56 -6.68 0.45
N ILE A 43 0.88 -5.54 0.55
CA ILE A 43 -0.54 -5.41 0.22
C ILE A 43 -0.79 -5.79 -1.25
N MET A 44 0.07 -5.34 -2.18
CA MET A 44 -0.04 -5.70 -3.59
C MET A 44 0.13 -7.21 -3.81
N THR A 45 1.13 -7.83 -3.17
CA THR A 45 1.37 -9.27 -3.29
C THR A 45 0.19 -10.09 -2.77
N ILE A 46 -0.34 -9.74 -1.59
CA ILE A 46 -1.53 -10.40 -1.04
C ILE A 46 -2.73 -10.15 -1.96
N GLY A 47 -2.91 -8.92 -2.44
CA GLY A 47 -4.01 -8.55 -3.33
C GLY A 47 -4.02 -9.37 -4.62
N VAL A 48 -2.86 -9.48 -5.28
CA VAL A 48 -2.69 -10.31 -6.49
C VAL A 48 -2.92 -11.79 -6.17
N SER A 49 -2.43 -12.29 -5.04
CA SER A 49 -2.69 -13.67 -4.61
C SER A 49 -4.19 -13.93 -4.45
N GLY A 50 -4.91 -13.00 -3.82
CA GLY A 50 -6.36 -13.07 -3.65
C GLY A 50 -7.13 -13.03 -4.97
N ILE A 51 -6.67 -12.24 -5.95
CA ILE A 51 -7.25 -12.22 -7.30
C ILE A 51 -7.08 -13.59 -7.98
N ILE A 52 -5.87 -14.15 -7.92
CA ILE A 52 -5.58 -15.45 -8.56
C ILE A 52 -6.36 -16.57 -7.88
N GLU A 53 -6.35 -16.63 -6.55
CA GLU A 53 -7.10 -17.60 -5.76
C GLU A 53 -8.61 -17.47 -6.02
N GLY A 54 -9.14 -16.25 -5.98
CA GLY A 54 -10.55 -15.99 -6.22
C GLY A 54 -10.99 -16.39 -7.62
N ALA A 55 -10.20 -16.02 -8.64
CA ALA A 55 -10.44 -16.44 -10.02
C ALA A 55 -10.39 -17.97 -10.16
N TYR A 56 -9.39 -18.61 -9.56
CA TYR A 56 -9.26 -20.07 -9.59
C TYR A 56 -10.49 -20.76 -9.00
N LEU A 57 -10.91 -20.34 -7.79
CA LEU A 57 -12.08 -20.91 -7.13
C LEU A 57 -13.34 -20.72 -7.97
N LEU A 58 -13.57 -19.53 -8.52
CA LEU A 58 -14.74 -19.26 -9.36
C LEU A 58 -14.75 -20.10 -10.64
N PHE A 59 -13.64 -20.14 -11.39
CA PHE A 59 -13.56 -20.87 -12.66
C PHE A 59 -13.47 -22.40 -12.49
N LYS A 60 -13.03 -22.89 -11.33
CA LYS A 60 -12.87 -24.32 -11.04
C LYS A 60 -13.87 -24.84 -10.02
N THR A 61 -14.93 -24.08 -9.70
CA THR A 61 -15.97 -24.45 -8.73
C THR A 61 -16.48 -25.88 -8.96
N GLY A 62 -16.86 -26.23 -10.19
CA GLY A 62 -17.42 -27.56 -10.49
C GLY A 62 -16.48 -28.72 -10.15
N ILE A 63 -15.20 -28.58 -10.48
CA ILE A 63 -14.17 -29.60 -10.18
C ILE A 63 -13.96 -29.70 -8.66
N LEU A 64 -13.87 -28.55 -7.98
CA LEU A 64 -13.67 -28.51 -6.53
C LEU A 64 -14.86 -29.11 -5.76
N VAL A 65 -16.08 -28.87 -6.20
CA VAL A 65 -17.30 -29.46 -5.63
C VAL A 65 -17.28 -30.98 -5.78
N GLU A 66 -16.93 -31.49 -6.97
CA GLU A 66 -16.89 -32.92 -7.26
C GLU A 66 -15.76 -33.64 -6.52
N GLU A 67 -14.54 -33.11 -6.54
CA GLU A 67 -13.36 -33.75 -5.94
C GLU A 67 -13.29 -33.63 -4.41
N LYS A 68 -13.80 -32.52 -3.84
CA LYS A 68 -13.71 -32.24 -2.40
C LYS A 68 -15.04 -32.42 -1.67
N GLY A 69 -16.14 -32.69 -2.39
CA GLY A 69 -17.48 -32.80 -1.80
C GLY A 69 -17.95 -31.50 -1.14
N LEU A 70 -17.47 -30.36 -1.63
CA LEU A 70 -17.77 -29.04 -1.05
C LEU A 70 -19.07 -28.45 -1.60
N ASP A 71 -19.71 -27.60 -0.81
CA ASP A 71 -20.86 -26.84 -1.27
C ASP A 71 -20.45 -25.75 -2.30
N SER A 72 -21.15 -25.74 -3.44
CA SER A 72 -20.88 -24.82 -4.56
C SER A 72 -21.03 -23.35 -4.15
N ALA A 73 -22.09 -23.03 -3.39
CA ALA A 73 -22.34 -21.65 -2.97
C ALA A 73 -21.22 -21.14 -2.05
N THR A 74 -20.72 -21.99 -1.16
CA THR A 74 -19.60 -21.69 -0.27
C THR A 74 -18.31 -21.46 -1.05
N VAL A 75 -17.98 -22.31 -2.03
CA VAL A 75 -16.79 -22.14 -2.88
C VAL A 75 -16.88 -20.84 -3.70
N MET A 76 -18.04 -20.55 -4.28
CA MET A 76 -18.26 -19.30 -5.02
C MET A 76 -18.18 -18.07 -4.12
N MET A 77 -18.72 -18.12 -2.91
CA MET A 77 -18.66 -17.03 -1.94
C MET A 77 -17.22 -16.74 -1.53
N ILE A 78 -16.44 -17.76 -1.17
CA ILE A 78 -15.02 -17.61 -0.80
C ILE A 78 -14.23 -17.07 -1.99
N GLY A 79 -14.43 -17.63 -3.18
CA GLY A 79 -13.77 -17.18 -4.41
C GLY A 79 -14.10 -15.74 -4.77
N GLY A 80 -15.38 -15.36 -4.70
CA GLY A 80 -15.84 -14.01 -4.93
C GLY A 80 -15.28 -13.01 -3.93
N LEU A 81 -15.26 -13.36 -2.64
CA LEU A 81 -14.70 -12.50 -1.59
C LEU A 81 -13.19 -12.35 -1.74
N SER A 82 -12.45 -13.42 -2.06
CA SER A 82 -11.01 -13.37 -2.36
C SER A 82 -10.71 -12.46 -3.55
N LEU A 83 -11.48 -12.60 -4.65
CA LEU A 83 -11.31 -11.78 -5.85
C LEU A 83 -11.58 -10.30 -5.55
N PHE A 84 -12.71 -10.00 -4.91
CA PHE A 84 -13.12 -8.64 -4.59
C PHE A 84 -12.13 -7.95 -3.65
N THR A 85 -11.76 -8.61 -2.55
CA THR A 85 -10.79 -8.07 -1.58
C THR A 85 -9.40 -7.95 -2.19
N GLY A 86 -9.01 -8.89 -3.07
CA GLY A 86 -7.74 -8.82 -3.80
C GLY A 86 -7.65 -7.60 -4.73
N LEU A 87 -8.71 -7.32 -5.50
CA LEU A 87 -8.82 -6.11 -6.33
C LEU A 87 -8.75 -4.83 -5.48
N LEU A 88 -9.47 -4.78 -4.37
CA LEU A 88 -9.43 -3.65 -3.46
C LEU A 88 -8.04 -3.45 -2.84
N GLN A 89 -7.36 -4.52 -2.46
CA GLN A 89 -5.99 -4.43 -1.94
C GLN A 89 -5.00 -3.92 -2.98
N ALA A 90 -5.07 -4.41 -4.22
CA ALA A 90 -4.24 -3.90 -5.31
C ALA A 90 -4.47 -2.40 -5.54
N ALA A 91 -5.72 -1.94 -5.52
CA ALA A 91 -6.06 -0.52 -5.60
C ALA A 91 -5.54 0.27 -4.39
N CYS A 92 -5.67 -0.29 -3.18
CA CYS A 92 -5.15 0.33 -1.95
C CYS A 92 -3.63 0.46 -1.98
N ALA A 93 -2.91 -0.55 -2.47
CA ALA A 93 -1.45 -0.52 -2.61
C ALA A 93 -0.99 0.62 -3.53
N LEU A 94 -1.68 0.83 -4.66
CA LEU A 94 -1.41 1.97 -5.54
C LEU A 94 -1.71 3.31 -4.84
N GLY A 95 -2.81 3.38 -4.08
CA GLY A 95 -3.19 4.56 -3.31
C GLY A 95 -2.23 4.88 -2.15
N THR A 96 -1.70 3.87 -1.47
CA THR A 96 -0.74 4.04 -0.36
C THR A 96 0.61 4.52 -0.85
N ILE A 97 1.08 4.07 -2.03
CA ILE A 97 2.28 4.62 -2.70
C ILE A 97 2.11 6.11 -2.99
N ARG A 98 0.90 6.51 -3.41
CA ARG A 98 0.54 7.92 -3.65
C ARG A 98 0.21 8.71 -2.37
N LEU A 99 0.39 8.11 -1.20
CA LEU A 99 0.13 8.73 0.11
C LEU A 99 -1.33 9.22 0.31
N LEU A 100 -2.30 8.59 -0.35
CA LEU A 100 -3.72 8.93 -0.20
C LEU A 100 -4.25 8.48 1.18
N HIS A 101 -4.79 9.42 1.95
CA HIS A 101 -5.29 9.14 3.31
C HIS A 101 -6.41 8.10 3.35
N VAL A 102 -7.31 8.13 2.37
CA VAL A 102 -8.41 7.16 2.25
C VAL A 102 -7.87 5.76 1.95
N ALA A 103 -6.87 5.65 1.06
CA ALA A 103 -6.26 4.36 0.72
C ALA A 103 -5.57 3.70 1.92
N TRP A 104 -4.95 4.50 2.79
CA TRP A 104 -4.36 4.01 4.04
C TRP A 104 -5.40 3.38 4.98
N LYS A 105 -6.55 4.04 5.19
CA LYS A 105 -7.65 3.49 6.01
C LYS A 105 -8.24 2.23 5.38
N LEU A 106 -8.48 2.27 4.07
CA LEU A 106 -9.03 1.14 3.34
C LEU A 106 -8.08 -0.05 3.34
N ALA A 107 -6.76 0.17 3.27
CA ALA A 107 -5.76 -0.89 3.36
C ALA A 107 -5.88 -1.70 4.66
N PHE A 108 -6.10 -1.06 5.82
CA PHE A 108 -6.33 -1.79 7.07
C PHE A 108 -7.58 -2.68 6.99
N LEU A 109 -8.69 -2.11 6.53
CA LEU A 109 -9.96 -2.80 6.44
C LEU A 109 -9.91 -3.97 5.47
N THR A 110 -9.41 -3.76 4.26
CA THR A 110 -9.37 -4.79 3.20
C THR A 110 -8.38 -5.91 3.53
N THR A 111 -7.28 -5.60 4.22
CA THR A 111 -6.34 -6.62 4.72
C THR A 111 -6.99 -7.47 5.82
N LEU A 112 -7.76 -6.87 6.73
CA LEU A 112 -8.47 -7.60 7.77
C LEU A 112 -9.55 -8.54 7.19
N ILE A 113 -10.37 -8.04 6.25
CA ILE A 113 -11.41 -8.85 5.59
C ILE A 113 -10.76 -10.03 4.86
N PHE A 114 -9.66 -9.79 4.14
CA PHE A 114 -8.92 -10.85 3.46
C PHE A 114 -8.36 -11.90 4.43
N LEU A 115 -7.80 -11.48 5.56
CA LEU A 115 -7.30 -12.40 6.58
C LEU A 115 -8.42 -13.31 7.12
N VAL A 116 -9.57 -12.74 7.43
CA VAL A 116 -10.74 -13.51 7.91
C VAL A 116 -11.21 -14.48 6.81
N ASN A 117 -11.32 -14.02 5.57
CA ASN A 117 -11.69 -14.86 4.44
C ASN A 117 -10.70 -16.01 4.22
N SER A 118 -9.39 -15.74 4.35
CA SER A 118 -8.35 -16.77 4.24
C SER A 118 -8.44 -17.81 5.37
N GLY A 119 -8.71 -17.38 6.60
CA GLY A 119 -8.93 -18.30 7.73
C GLY A 119 -10.19 -19.16 7.54
N PHE A 120 -11.28 -18.55 7.08
CA PHE A 120 -12.52 -19.26 6.77
C PHE A 120 -12.33 -20.25 5.61
N GLY A 121 -11.66 -19.83 4.53
CA GLY A 121 -11.29 -20.71 3.42
C GLY A 121 -10.43 -21.88 3.88
N ALA A 122 -9.42 -21.63 4.71
CA ALA A 122 -8.59 -22.70 5.27
C ALA A 122 -9.41 -23.73 6.06
N TYR A 123 -10.37 -23.26 6.87
CA TYR A 123 -11.28 -24.13 7.60
C TYR A 123 -12.17 -24.97 6.67
N VAL A 124 -12.73 -24.37 5.62
CA VAL A 124 -13.58 -25.08 4.64
C VAL A 124 -12.81 -26.12 3.84
N PHE A 125 -11.61 -25.79 3.35
CA PHE A 125 -10.83 -26.69 2.47
C PHE A 125 -9.99 -27.73 3.22
N TYR A 126 -9.57 -27.44 4.46
CA TYR A 126 -8.62 -28.28 5.21
C TYR A 126 -9.10 -28.69 6.61
N GLY A 127 -10.30 -28.28 7.03
CA GLY A 127 -10.86 -28.58 8.36
C GLY A 127 -10.21 -27.84 9.53
N SER A 128 -9.27 -26.93 9.26
CA SER A 128 -8.57 -26.13 10.27
C SER A 128 -8.34 -24.70 9.77
N PRO A 129 -8.56 -23.66 10.59
CA PRO A 129 -8.26 -22.29 10.20
C PRO A 129 -6.76 -22.00 10.13
N PHE A 130 -5.90 -22.92 10.62
CA PHE A 130 -4.45 -22.77 10.68
C PHE A 130 -3.74 -23.62 9.61
N SER A 131 -4.02 -23.34 8.34
CA SER A 131 -3.20 -23.87 7.24
C SER A 131 -1.92 -23.05 7.10
N PHE A 132 -0.92 -23.59 6.42
CA PHE A 132 0.31 -22.85 6.13
C PHE A 132 0.03 -21.50 5.44
N GLY A 133 -0.91 -21.49 4.48
CA GLY A 133 -1.32 -20.27 3.77
C GLY A 133 -1.96 -19.22 4.68
N SER A 134 -2.89 -19.62 5.56
CA SER A 134 -3.54 -18.66 6.47
C SER A 134 -2.58 -18.11 7.53
N VAL A 135 -1.62 -18.91 8.00
CA VAL A 135 -0.55 -18.45 8.90
C VAL A 135 0.37 -17.45 8.21
N LEU A 136 0.76 -17.69 6.95
CA LEU A 136 1.52 -16.72 6.17
C LEU A 136 0.75 -15.40 5.98
N HIS A 137 -0.54 -15.47 5.64
CA HIS A 137 -1.37 -14.28 5.53
C HIS A 137 -1.51 -13.53 6.86
N LEU A 138 -1.59 -14.25 8.00
CA LEU A 138 -1.60 -13.63 9.32
C LEU A 138 -0.31 -12.86 9.59
N ILE A 139 0.85 -13.49 9.37
CA ILE A 139 2.16 -12.85 9.57
C ILE A 139 2.29 -11.62 8.67
N ALA A 140 1.95 -11.75 7.38
CA ALA A 140 2.02 -10.65 6.43
C ALA A 140 1.06 -9.50 6.81
N THR A 141 -0.15 -9.82 7.29
CA THR A 141 -1.12 -8.83 7.78
C THR A 141 -0.56 -8.05 8.97
N LEU A 142 0.03 -8.74 9.94
CA LEU A 142 0.64 -8.09 11.10
C LEU A 142 1.79 -7.16 10.67
N LEU A 143 2.64 -7.59 9.73
CA LEU A 143 3.71 -6.76 9.18
C LEU A 143 3.15 -5.53 8.45
N ILE A 144 2.13 -5.70 7.62
CA ILE A 144 1.45 -4.59 6.94
C ILE A 144 0.94 -3.58 7.96
N PHE A 145 0.25 -4.03 9.01
CA PHE A 145 -0.29 -3.15 10.04
C PHE A 145 0.81 -2.38 10.79
N LEU A 146 1.89 -3.06 11.16
CA LEU A 146 3.03 -2.42 11.83
C LEU A 146 3.68 -1.35 10.92
N LEU A 147 3.88 -1.65 9.64
CA LEU A 147 4.50 -0.74 8.68
C LEU A 147 3.59 0.46 8.35
N LEU A 148 2.30 0.23 8.10
CA LEU A 148 1.32 1.29 7.87
C LEU A 148 1.12 2.17 9.11
N PHE A 149 1.18 1.59 10.31
CA PHE A 149 1.10 2.35 11.55
C PHE A 149 2.34 3.21 11.77
N LYS A 150 3.54 2.64 11.53
CA LYS A 150 4.81 3.38 11.60
C LYS A 150 4.81 4.61 10.70
N ALA A 151 4.24 4.51 9.51
CA ALA A 151 4.22 5.59 8.53
C ALA A 151 2.93 6.45 8.53
N ARG A 152 2.10 6.36 9.58
CA ARG A 152 0.83 7.10 9.70
C ARG A 152 0.98 8.62 9.57
N THR A 153 2.13 9.16 9.96
CA THR A 153 2.48 10.59 9.94
C THR A 153 2.49 11.16 8.53
N LEU A 154 2.98 10.38 7.55
CA LEU A 154 3.03 10.77 6.15
C LEU A 154 1.64 11.00 5.54
N PHE A 155 0.63 10.28 6.01
CA PHE A 155 -0.76 10.41 5.51
C PHE A 155 -1.55 11.56 6.16
N LYS A 156 -1.07 12.12 7.28
CA LYS A 156 -1.70 13.28 7.94
C LYS A 156 -1.23 14.61 7.38
N ALA A 157 -0.04 14.66 6.79
CA ALA A 157 0.55 15.88 6.21
C ALA A 157 0.10 16.17 4.76
N SER A 158 -0.73 15.30 4.17
CA SER A 158 -1.20 15.44 2.79
C SER A 158 -2.38 16.40 2.54
N PRO A 159 -3.28 16.74 3.51
CA PRO A 159 -4.37 17.69 3.26
C PRO A 159 -3.89 19.11 2.91
N ASP A 160 -2.82 19.56 3.57
CA ASP A 160 -2.33 20.94 3.44
C ASP A 160 -1.61 21.21 2.10
N ARG A 161 -1.20 20.14 1.40
CA ARG A 161 -0.43 20.24 0.16
C ARG A 161 -1.32 20.50 -1.07
N GLU A 162 -2.59 20.11 -1.03
CA GLU A 162 -3.56 20.40 -2.12
C GLU A 162 -4.01 21.88 -2.12
N ILE A 163 -3.94 22.57 -0.98
CA ILE A 163 -4.28 23.99 -0.87
C ILE A 163 -3.13 24.87 -1.41
N GLN A 164 -1.87 24.44 -1.25
CA GLN A 164 -0.71 25.22 -1.69
C GLN A 164 -0.37 25.08 -3.18
N LEU A 165 -0.87 24.05 -3.88
CA LEU A 165 -0.64 23.88 -5.32
C LEU A 165 -1.72 24.55 -6.19
N ASN A 166 -2.80 25.03 -5.57
CA ASN A 166 -3.93 25.69 -6.24
C ASN A 166 -4.13 27.15 -5.78
N ALA A 167 -3.18 27.70 -5.03
CA ALA A 167 -3.13 29.11 -4.59
C ALA A 167 -1.93 29.80 -5.24
#